data_AF-A0A2M8P912-F1
#
_entry.id   AF-A0A2M8P912-F1
#
_cell.length_a   1.000
_cell.length_b   1.000
_cell.length_c   1.000
_cell.angle_alpha   90.00
_cell.angle_beta   90.00
_cell.angle_gamma   90.00
#
_symmetry.space_group_name_H-M   'P 1'
#
loop_
_entity.id
_entity.type
_entity.pdbx_description
1 polymer ?
#
loop_
_entity_poly.entity_id
_entity_poly.type
_entity_poly.pdbx_seq_one_letter_code
_entity_poly.pdbx_strand_id
1 'polypeptide(L)'
;MRRLLQVMLYVIAPLVFACIAFGRELLLLWTTPEAADGAYRAMALLALGSLLNTISSADYTAATATANADVIVRVNLWLTAPYVLLMYALIVLLGIEGAALAWIALNFTYLFTQQPAVHRRLFGAYRSSW
;
A
#
# COMPACT_ATOMS: atom_id res chain seq x y z
N MET A 1 11.57 13.02 7.71
CA MET A 1 10.83 12.33 6.63
C MET A 1 11.73 11.62 5.62
N ARG A 2 12.56 12.33 4.83
CA ARG A 2 13.33 11.73 3.71
C ARG A 2 14.23 10.55 4.09
N ARG A 3 14.97 10.62 5.21
CA ARG A 3 15.83 9.53 5.69
C ARG A 3 15.04 8.29 6.12
N LEU A 4 13.88 8.48 6.77
CA LEU A 4 12.99 7.39 7.17
C LEU A 4 12.49 6.62 5.93
N LEU A 5 12.02 7.36 4.92
CA LEU A 5 11.56 6.79 3.66
C LEU A 5 12.66 6.00 2.94
N GLN A 6 13.88 6.54 2.92
CA GLN A 6 15.04 5.85 2.34
C GLN A 6 15.34 4.54 3.06
N VAL A 7 15.39 4.54 4.39
CA VAL A 7 15.62 3.32 5.18
C VAL A 7 14.53 2.29 4.91
N MET A 8 13.26 2.69 4.94
CA MET A 8 12.16 1.77 4.67
C MET A 8 12.23 1.18 3.26
N LEU A 9 12.56 2.00 2.25
CA LEU A 9 12.77 1.51 0.88
C LEU A 9 13.94 0.54 0.78
N TYR A 10 15.09 0.83 1.41
CA TYR A 10 16.24 -0.08 1.37
C TYR A 10 15.98 -1.42 2.05
N VAL A 11 15.12 -1.45 3.07
CA VAL A 11 14.76 -2.70 3.76
C VAL A 11 13.66 -3.46 3.01
N ILE A 12 12.65 -2.76 2.49
CA ILE A 12 11.48 -3.39 1.87
C ILE A 12 11.74 -3.77 0.41
N ALA A 13 12.50 -2.97 -0.35
CA ALA A 13 12.81 -3.27 -1.74
C ALA A 13 13.43 -4.67 -1.96
N PRO A 14 14.50 -5.09 -1.25
CA PRO A 14 15.07 -6.42 -1.46
C PRO A 14 14.08 -7.55 -1.13
N LEU A 15 13.21 -7.35 -0.12
CA LEU A 15 12.16 -8.31 0.19
C LEU A 15 11.12 -8.39 -0.95
N VAL A 16 10.72 -7.24 -1.50
CA VAL A 16 9.81 -7.17 -2.64
C VAL A 16 10.43 -7.85 -3.87
N PHE A 17 11.71 -7.59 -4.16
CA PHE A 17 12.43 -8.26 -5.24
C PHE A 17 12.51 -9.78 -5.03
N ALA A 18 12.74 -10.24 -3.79
CA ALA A 18 12.71 -11.66 -3.47
C ALA A 18 11.32 -12.27 -3.72
N CYS A 19 10.24 -11.58 -3.33
CA CYS A 19 8.87 -12.02 -3.60
C CYS A 19 8.52 -12.03 -5.10
N ILE A 20 9.10 -11.14 -5.90
CA ILE A 20 8.89 -11.12 -7.36
C ILE A 20 9.70 -12.23 -8.03
N ALA A 21 10.96 -12.41 -7.65
CA ALA A 21 11.87 -13.37 -8.29
C ALA A 21 11.61 -14.81 -7.85
N PHE A 22 11.27 -15.02 -6.57
CA PHE A 22 11.12 -16.33 -5.93
C PHE A 22 9.71 -16.53 -5.34
N GLY A 23 8.70 -15.81 -5.85
CA GLY A 23 7.34 -15.83 -5.28
C GLY A 23 6.75 -17.24 -5.22
N ARG A 24 7.03 -18.06 -6.24
CA ARG A 24 6.56 -19.45 -6.30
C ARG A 24 7.24 -20.32 -5.23
N GLU A 25 8.57 -20.26 -5.14
CA GLU A 25 9.38 -21.01 -4.18
C GLU A 25 9.04 -20.62 -2.75
N LEU A 26 8.82 -19.33 -2.50
CA LEU A 26 8.38 -18.82 -1.21
C LEU A 26 6.97 -19.31 -0.85
N LEU A 27 6.05 -19.35 -1.81
CA LEU A 27 4.72 -19.93 -1.58
C LEU A 27 4.81 -21.42 -1.28
N LEU A 28 5.63 -22.18 -2.01
CA LEU A 28 5.83 -23.62 -1.78
C LEU A 28 6.34 -23.98 -0.39
N LEU A 29 7.02 -23.05 0.31
CA LEU A 29 7.43 -23.27 1.70
C LEU A 29 6.24 -23.42 2.66
N TRP A 30 5.08 -22.87 2.30
CA TRP A 30 3.87 -22.87 3.13
C TRP A 30 2.69 -23.57 2.44
N THR A 31 2.64 -23.62 1.11
CA THR A 31 1.46 -24.06 0.35
C THR A 31 1.72 -25.29 -0.50
N THR A 32 0.66 -25.84 -1.10
CA THR A 32 0.78 -26.92 -2.08
C THR A 32 1.23 -26.37 -3.44
N PRO A 33 1.83 -27.22 -4.31
CA PRO A 33 2.25 -26.82 -5.64
C PRO A 33 1.15 -26.17 -6.48
N GLU A 34 -0.08 -26.67 -6.39
CA GLU A 34 -1.23 -26.15 -7.14
C GLU A 34 -1.57 -24.73 -6.70
N ALA A 35 -1.52 -24.45 -5.40
CA ALA A 35 -1.76 -23.13 -4.85
C ALA A 35 -0.62 -22.16 -5.20
N ALA A 36 0.64 -22.62 -5.14
CA ALA A 36 1.80 -21.81 -5.50
C ALA A 36 1.78 -21.41 -6.99
N ASP A 37 1.45 -22.35 -7.88
CA ASP A 37 1.33 -22.11 -9.32
C ASP A 37 0.17 -21.14 -9.66
N GLY A 38 -0.91 -21.17 -8.88
CA GLY A 38 -2.05 -20.27 -9.06
C GLY A 38 -1.87 -18.86 -8.48
N ALA A 39 -0.98 -18.66 -7.51
CA ALA A 39 -0.89 -17.41 -6.74
C ALA A 39 0.42 -16.63 -6.88
N TYR A 40 1.48 -17.20 -7.48
CA TYR A 40 2.79 -16.53 -7.54
C TYR A 40 2.73 -15.13 -8.21
N ARG A 41 1.90 -14.96 -9.24
CA ARG A 41 1.72 -13.66 -9.93
C ARG A 41 1.05 -12.64 -9.02
N ALA A 42 0.00 -13.05 -8.31
CA ALA A 42 -0.67 -12.20 -7.35
C ALA A 42 0.27 -11.81 -6.21
N MET A 43 1.14 -12.72 -5.74
CA MET A 43 2.17 -12.40 -4.75
C MET A 43 3.15 -11.35 -5.25
N ALA A 44 3.64 -11.45 -6.50
CA ALA A 44 4.51 -10.45 -7.09
C ALA A 44 3.84 -9.07 -7.20
N LEU A 45 2.57 -9.03 -7.64
CA LEU A 45 1.77 -7.80 -7.72
C LEU A 45 1.51 -7.19 -6.33
N LEU A 46 1.17 -8.01 -5.33
CA LEU A 46 0.99 -7.55 -3.95
C LEU A 46 2.28 -7.00 -3.36
N ALA A 47 3.43 -7.63 -3.65
CA ALA A 47 4.73 -7.14 -3.23
C ALA A 47 5.02 -5.75 -3.84
N LEU A 48 4.73 -5.55 -5.13
CA LEU A 48 4.83 -4.24 -5.77
C LEU A 48 3.90 -3.20 -5.12
N GLY A 49 2.65 -3.55 -4.85
CA GLY A 49 1.72 -2.66 -4.14
C GLY A 49 2.19 -2.30 -2.73
N SER A 50 2.87 -3.22 -2.05
CA SER A 50 3.44 -3.01 -0.71
C SER A 50 4.63 -2.03 -0.74
N LEU A 51 5.41 -2.01 -1.83
CA LEU A 51 6.45 -1.00 -2.02
C LEU A 51 5.85 0.40 -2.12
N LEU A 52 4.74 0.57 -2.84
CA LEU A 52 4.00 1.83 -2.90
C LEU A 52 3.40 2.19 -1.53
N ASN A 53 2.88 1.19 -0.80
CA ASN A 53 2.34 1.40 0.54
C ASN A 53 3.36 2.01 1.50
N THR A 54 4.63 1.58 1.41
CA THR A 54 5.74 2.07 2.22
C THR A 54 5.86 3.60 2.17
N ILE A 55 5.59 4.20 1.01
CA ILE A 55 5.62 5.66 0.84
C ILE A 55 4.53 6.31 1.70
N SER A 56 3.31 5.76 1.62
CA SER A 56 2.15 6.22 2.38
C SER A 56 2.25 5.95 3.89
N SER A 57 2.99 4.90 4.31
CA SER A 57 3.20 4.57 5.73
C SER A 57 3.95 5.65 6.50
N ALA A 58 4.86 6.38 5.83
CA ALA A 58 5.57 7.48 6.46
C ALA A 58 4.61 8.63 6.80
N ASP A 59 3.72 8.99 5.88
CA ASP A 59 2.70 10.03 6.10
C ASP A 59 1.72 9.62 7.20
N TYR A 60 1.34 8.33 7.21
CA TYR A 60 0.52 7.77 8.28
C TYR A 60 1.17 8.00 9.65
N THR A 61 2.46 7.65 9.77
CA THR A 61 3.23 7.79 11.01
C THR A 61 3.35 9.26 11.45
N ALA A 62 3.53 10.20 10.52
CA ALA A 62 3.60 11.61 10.86
C ALA A 62 2.26 12.21 11.30
N ALA A 63 1.15 11.80 10.66
CA ALA A 63 -0.16 12.29 11.06
C ALA A 63 -0.62 11.69 12.40
N THR A 64 -0.31 10.42 12.70
CA THR A 64 -0.60 9.84 14.03
C THR A 64 0.27 10.46 15.13
N ALA A 65 1.54 10.72 14.87
CA ALA A 65 2.45 11.35 15.84
C ALA A 65 2.06 12.80 16.18
N THR A 66 1.34 13.49 15.31
CA THR A 66 0.93 14.90 15.51
C THR A 66 -0.55 15.06 15.89
N ALA A 67 -1.22 13.98 16.32
CA ALA A 67 -2.64 13.96 16.65
C ALA A 67 -3.59 14.39 15.50
N ASN A 68 -3.12 14.27 14.24
CA ASN A 68 -3.89 14.54 13.02
C ASN A 68 -4.35 13.24 12.31
N ALA A 69 -4.57 12.19 13.09
CA ALA A 69 -5.01 10.90 12.57
C ALA A 69 -6.42 10.97 11.95
N ASP A 70 -7.21 12.00 12.29
CA ASP A 70 -8.53 12.27 11.74
C ASP A 70 -8.53 12.37 10.20
N VAL A 71 -7.49 12.99 9.64
CA VAL A 71 -7.33 13.13 8.18
C VAL A 71 -7.18 11.78 7.50
N ILE A 72 -6.38 10.89 8.09
CA ILE A 72 -6.16 9.54 7.57
C ILE A 72 -7.46 8.74 7.60
N VAL A 73 -8.17 8.77 8.72
CA VAL A 73 -9.44 8.04 8.90
C VAL A 73 -10.45 8.49 7.86
N ARG A 74 -10.60 9.80 7.64
CA ARG A 74 -11.50 10.34 6.62
C ARG A 74 -11.12 9.87 5.23
N VAL A 75 -9.86 9.98 4.83
CA VAL A 75 -9.39 9.55 3.49
C VAL A 75 -9.66 8.06 3.28
N ASN A 76 -9.39 7.22 4.29
CA ASN A 76 -9.66 5.79 4.20
C ASN A 76 -11.16 5.50 4.09
N LEU A 77 -11.99 6.12 4.92
CA LEU A 77 -13.45 5.91 4.86
C LEU A 77 -14.03 6.26 3.48
N TRP A 78 -13.56 7.35 2.88
CA TRP A 78 -13.96 7.76 1.53
C TRP A 78 -13.47 6.81 0.43
N LEU A 79 -12.29 6.22 0.60
CA LEU A 79 -11.71 5.30 -0.37
C LEU A 79 -12.18 3.85 -0.21
N THR A 80 -12.72 3.46 0.94
CA THR A 80 -13.19 2.10 1.18
C THR A 80 -14.27 1.66 0.19
N ALA A 81 -15.31 2.47 -0.01
CA ALA A 81 -16.39 2.13 -0.93
C ALA A 81 -15.92 1.94 -2.39
N PRO A 82 -15.19 2.89 -3.02
CA PRO A 82 -14.68 2.68 -4.36
C PRO A 82 -13.64 1.56 -4.43
N TYR A 83 -12.83 1.36 -3.39
CA TYR A 83 -11.88 0.24 -3.33
C TYR A 83 -12.58 -1.11 -3.35
N VAL A 84 -13.61 -1.31 -2.52
CA VAL A 84 -14.36 -2.57 -2.47
C VAL A 84 -15.05 -2.86 -3.80
N LEU A 85 -15.63 -1.84 -4.43
CA LEU A 85 -16.26 -1.98 -5.75
C LEU A 85 -15.23 -2.38 -6.82
N LEU A 86 -14.09 -1.68 -6.86
CA LEU A 86 -13.01 -1.97 -7.80
C LEU A 86 -12.42 -3.36 -7.58
N MET A 87 -12.20 -3.73 -6.32
CA MET A 87 -11.68 -5.05 -5.95
C MET A 87 -12.63 -6.15 -6.37
N TYR A 88 -13.94 -6.00 -6.12
CA TYR A 88 -14.94 -6.97 -6.56
C TYR A 88 -14.95 -7.11 -8.08
N ALA A 89 -14.99 -5.99 -8.82
CA ALA A 89 -14.98 -6.02 -10.28
C ALA A 89 -13.74 -6.71 -10.84
N LEU A 90 -12.55 -6.40 -10.31
CA LEU A 90 -11.30 -6.99 -10.78
C LEU A 90 -11.18 -8.46 -10.40
N ILE A 91 -11.67 -8.88 -9.24
CA ILE A 91 -11.69 -10.30 -8.85
C ILE A 91 -12.57 -11.12 -9.79
N VAL A 92 -13.76 -10.60 -10.15
CA VAL A 92 -14.66 -11.30 -11.08
C VAL A 92 -14.03 -11.45 -12.47
N LEU A 93 -13.23 -10.48 -12.92
CA LEU A 93 -12.64 -10.47 -14.26
C LEU A 93 -11.29 -11.21 -14.36
N LEU A 94 -10.44 -11.10 -13.33
CA LEU A 94 -9.04 -11.50 -13.35
C LEU A 94 -8.67 -12.47 -12.21
N GLY A 95 -9.63 -12.87 -11.37
CA GLY A 95 -9.40 -13.73 -10.22
C GLY A 95 -8.50 -13.09 -9.17
N ILE A 96 -7.56 -13.86 -8.62
CA ILE A 96 -6.68 -13.41 -7.53
C ILE A 96 -5.72 -12.29 -7.95
N GLU A 97 -5.31 -12.26 -9.23
CA GLU A 97 -4.51 -11.16 -9.77
C GLU A 97 -5.28 -9.83 -9.74
N GLY A 98 -6.61 -9.89 -9.94
CA GLY A 98 -7.49 -8.73 -9.84
C GLY A 98 -7.49 -8.10 -8.45
N ALA A 99 -7.47 -8.92 -7.39
CA ALA A 99 -7.33 -8.42 -6.02
C ALA A 99 -5.99 -7.67 -5.82
N ALA A 100 -4.90 -8.22 -6.37
CA ALA A 100 -3.59 -7.60 -6.28
C ALA A 100 -3.51 -6.27 -7.06
N LEU A 101 -4.14 -6.19 -8.23
CA LEU A 101 -4.24 -4.94 -9.00
C LEU A 101 -5.07 -3.89 -8.27
N ALA A 102 -6.18 -4.27 -7.62
CA ALA A 102 -6.97 -3.36 -6.79
C ALA A 102 -6.12 -2.78 -5.64
N TRP A 103 -5.28 -3.61 -5.01
CA TRP A 103 -4.35 -3.18 -3.97
C TRP A 103 -3.31 -2.16 -4.50
N ILE A 104 -2.74 -2.39 -5.68
CA ILE A 104 -1.83 -1.43 -6.32
C ILE A 104 -2.56 -0.11 -6.59
N ALA A 105 -3.77 -0.17 -7.16
CA ALA A 105 -4.57 1.01 -7.47
C ALA A 105 -4.92 1.84 -6.23
N LEU A 106 -5.24 1.17 -5.12
CA LEU A 106 -5.48 1.83 -3.83
C LEU A 106 -4.23 2.56 -3.34
N ASN A 107 -3.08 1.88 -3.33
CA ASN A 107 -1.83 2.48 -2.88
C ASN A 107 -1.38 3.65 -3.78
N PHE A 108 -1.60 3.52 -5.08
CA PHE A 108 -1.38 4.62 -6.01
C PHE A 108 -2.30 5.81 -5.72
N THR A 109 -3.57 5.56 -5.43
CA THR A 109 -4.55 6.60 -5.07
C THR A 109 -4.17 7.33 -3.78
N TYR A 110 -3.57 6.64 -2.81
CA TYR A 110 -3.08 7.28 -1.58
C TYR A 110 -1.99 8.32 -1.84
N LEU A 111 -1.15 8.15 -2.87
CA LEU A 111 -0.13 9.15 -3.24
C LEU A 111 -0.75 10.49 -3.63
N PHE A 112 -1.95 10.48 -4.21
CA PHE A 112 -2.64 11.70 -4.65
C PHE A 112 -3.63 12.25 -3.63
N THR A 113 -4.12 11.40 -2.71
CA THR A 113 -5.15 11.77 -1.75
C THR A 113 -4.59 11.98 -0.35
N GLN A 114 -3.93 10.96 0.20
CA GLN A 114 -3.44 10.96 1.57
C GLN A 114 -2.23 11.89 1.74
N GLN A 115 -1.26 11.83 0.83
CA GLN A 115 -0.03 12.61 0.93
C GLN A 115 -0.30 14.13 0.90
N PRO A 116 -1.10 14.70 -0.04
CA PRO A 116 -1.42 16.12 -0.01
C PRO A 116 -2.30 16.52 1.17
N ALA A 117 -3.23 15.66 1.60
CA ALA A 117 -4.13 15.95 2.72
C ALA A 117 -3.37 16.06 4.04
N VAL A 118 -2.47 15.11 4.32
CA VAL A 118 -1.58 15.14 5.50
C VAL A 118 -0.63 16.33 5.43
N HIS A 119 -0.03 16.58 4.27
CA HIS A 119 0.87 17.72 4.07
C HIS A 119 0.16 19.07 4.36
N ARG A 120 -1.04 19.28 3.81
CA ARG A 120 -1.83 20.50 4.07
C ARG A 120 -2.20 20.67 5.55
N ARG A 121 -2.54 19.58 6.24
CA ARG A 121 -2.93 19.63 7.66
C ARG A 121 -1.75 19.97 8.57
N LEU A 122 -0.60 19.32 8.35
CA LEU A 122 0.62 19.53 9.12
C LEU A 122 1.16 20.96 8.96
N PHE A 123 1.23 21.46 7.72
CA PHE A 123 1.73 22.81 7.44
C PHE A 123 0.71 23.91 7.78
N GLY A 124 -0.60 23.61 7.71
CA GLY A 124 -1.66 24.48 8.19
C GLY A 124 -1.63 24.66 9.71
N ALA A 125 -1.38 23.58 10.45
CA ALA A 125 -1.27 23.61 11.92
C ALA A 125 -0.07 24.45 12.39
N TYR A 126 1.07 24.41 11.68
CA TYR A 126 2.26 25.20 12.02
C TYR A 126 2.03 26.72 11.86
N ARG A 127 1.08 27.13 11.02
CA ARG A 127 0.74 28.54 10.78
C ARG A 127 -0.21 29.13 11.83
N SER A 128 -0.89 28.30 12.63
CA SER A 128 -1.79 28.79 13.69
C SER A 128 -1.19 28.77 15.10
N SER A 129 0.06 28.31 15.24
CA SER A 129 0.78 28.27 16.53
C SER A 129 1.78 29.42 16.71
N TRP A 130 1.68 30.45 15.88
CA TRP A 130 2.37 31.76 15.97
C TRP A 130 1.32 32.85 15.91
#